data_AF-A0A0Q4J5M0-F1
#
_entry.id   AF-A0A0Q4J5M0-F1
#
_cell.length_a   1.000
_cell.length_b   1.000
_cell.length_c   1.000
_cell.angle_alpha   90.00
_cell.angle_beta   90.00
_cell.angle_gamma   90.00
#
_symmetry.space_group_name_H-M   'P 1'
#
loop_
_entity.id
_entity.type
_entity.pdbx_description
1 polymer ?
#
loop_
_entity_poly.entity_id
_entity_poly.type
_entity_poly.pdbx_seq_one_letter_code
_entity_poly.pdbx_strand_id
1 'polypeptide(L)'
;MTGTIEQLRAEMEAAAAALDFERARQLRDRIALLRGGAEADAARAADTAGLTRQQPGAMGLGTSRQRVEPPAGWKPPPKPDPMVTRKR
;
A
#
# COMPACT_ATOMS: atom_id res chain seq x y z
N MET A 1 -25.11 -17.60 -4.87
CA MET A 1 -24.25 -18.34 -5.81
C MET A 1 -22.81 -17.94 -5.56
N THR A 2 -22.03 -18.84 -4.98
CA THR A 2 -20.58 -18.71 -4.79
C THR A 2 -19.93 -18.87 -6.15
N GLY A 3 -19.86 -17.78 -6.90
CA GLY A 3 -19.12 -17.78 -8.15
C GLY A 3 -17.64 -18.03 -7.84
N THR A 4 -17.01 -18.99 -8.51
CA THR A 4 -15.57 -19.20 -8.37
C THR A 4 -14.82 -17.91 -8.74
N ILE A 5 -13.60 -17.71 -8.22
CA ILE A 5 -12.82 -16.48 -8.49
C ILE A 5 -12.73 -16.16 -9.99
N GLU A 6 -12.65 -17.19 -10.85
CA GLU A 6 -12.62 -17.03 -12.30
C GLU A 6 -13.94 -16.51 -12.88
N GLN A 7 -15.09 -16.91 -12.32
CA GLN A 7 -16.40 -16.37 -12.74
C GLN A 7 -16.53 -14.89 -12.36
N LEU A 8 -16.13 -14.52 -11.15
CA LEU A 8 -16.08 -13.12 -10.72
C LEU A 8 -15.15 -12.28 -11.60
N ARG A 9 -14.05 -12.89 -12.08
CA ARG A 9 -13.11 -12.23 -12.99
C ARG A 9 -13.74 -11.99 -14.36
N ALA A 10 -14.44 -12.97 -14.91
CA ALA A 10 -15.16 -12.82 -16.17
C ALA A 10 -16.26 -11.74 -16.08
N GLU A 11 -17.03 -11.71 -14.98
CA GLU A 11 -18.03 -10.66 -14.73
C GLU A 11 -17.39 -9.27 -14.61
N MET A 12 -16.22 -9.17 -13.98
CA MET A 12 -15.50 -7.91 -13.82
C MET A 12 -15.05 -7.35 -15.18
N GLU A 13 -14.49 -8.20 -16.05
CA GLU A 13 -14.07 -7.81 -17.40
C GLU A 13 -15.27 -7.40 -18.25
N ALA A 14 -16.40 -8.11 -18.14
CA ALA A 14 -17.64 -7.75 -18.83
C ALA A 14 -18.17 -6.38 -18.38
N ALA A 15 -18.15 -6.10 -17.07
CA ALA A 15 -18.52 -4.79 -16.53
C ALA A 15 -17.58 -3.67 -17.02
N ALA A 16 -16.27 -3.93 -17.04
CA ALA A 16 -15.29 -2.97 -17.56
C ALA A 16 -15.49 -2.69 -19.06
N ALA A 17 -15.79 -3.71 -19.86
CA ALA A 17 -16.10 -3.57 -21.28
C ALA A 17 -17.39 -2.75 -21.52
N ALA A 18 -18.35 -2.84 -20.59
CA ALA A 18 -19.57 -2.04 -20.59
C ALA A 18 -19.39 -0.63 -19.99
N LEU A 19 -18.16 -0.24 -19.61
CA LEU A 19 -17.82 1.01 -18.92
C LEU A 19 -18.47 1.18 -17.54
N ASP A 20 -18.94 0.08 -16.92
CA ASP A 20 -19.46 0.07 -15.56
C ASP A 20 -18.31 -0.17 -14.56
N PHE A 21 -17.54 0.89 -14.33
CA PHE A 21 -16.35 0.82 -13.47
C PHE A 21 -16.69 0.67 -11.99
N GLU A 22 -17.86 1.13 -11.54
CA GLU A 22 -18.31 0.92 -10.16
C GLU A 22 -18.58 -0.56 -9.91
N ARG A 23 -19.25 -1.23 -10.86
CA ARG A 23 -19.46 -2.68 -10.76
C ARG A 23 -18.15 -3.46 -10.87
N ALA A 24 -17.27 -3.08 -11.79
CA ALA A 24 -15.95 -3.70 -11.92
C ALA A 24 -15.12 -3.55 -10.64
N ARG A 25 -15.15 -2.37 -10.00
CA ARG A 25 -14.49 -2.12 -8.72
C ARG A 25 -15.02 -3.02 -7.61
N GLN A 26 -16.34 -3.15 -7.45
CA GLN A 26 -16.95 -4.01 -6.44
C GLN A 26 -16.53 -5.47 -6.61
N LEU A 27 -16.51 -5.96 -7.85
CA LEU A 27 -16.09 -7.33 -8.18
C LEU A 27 -14.60 -7.54 -7.86
N ARG A 28 -13.74 -6.57 -8.21
CA ARG A 28 -12.31 -6.59 -7.88
C ARG A 28 -12.08 -6.67 -6.38
N ASP A 29 -12.76 -5.84 -5.60
CA ASP A 29 -12.61 -5.79 -4.15
C ASP A 29 -13.08 -7.12 -3.52
N ARG A 30 -14.17 -7.71 -4.02
CA ARG A 30 -14.62 -9.04 -3.60
C ARG A 30 -13.63 -10.16 -3.93
N ILE A 31 -13.01 -10.13 -5.11
CA ILE A 31 -11.93 -11.08 -5.48
C ILE A 31 -10.74 -10.95 -4.51
N ALA A 32 -10.38 -9.72 -4.14
CA ALA A 32 -9.28 -9.49 -3.20
C ALA A 32 -9.56 -10.09 -1.82
N LEU A 33 -10.79 -9.93 -1.31
CA LEU A 33 -11.22 -10.54 -0.03
C LEU A 33 -11.18 -12.06 -0.07
N LEU A 34 -11.72 -12.67 -1.13
CA LEU A 34 -11.68 -14.14 -1.31
C LEU A 34 -10.25 -14.68 -1.38
N ARG A 35 -9.35 -13.99 -2.10
CA ARG A 35 -7.93 -14.34 -2.16
C ARG A 35 -7.22 -14.18 -0.82
N GLY A 36 -7.70 -13.27 0.03
CA GLY A 36 -7.23 -13.09 1.40
C GLY A 36 -7.75 -14.13 2.39
N GLY A 37 -8.54 -15.11 1.94
CA GLY A 37 -9.10 -16.18 2.78
C GLY A 37 -10.40 -15.79 3.48
N ALA A 38 -11.08 -14.72 3.05
CA ALA A 38 -12.40 -14.39 3.58
C ALA A 38 -13.44 -15.42 3.10
N GLU A 39 -14.33 -15.79 4.01
CA GLU A 39 -15.52 -16.58 3.68
C GLU A 39 -16.39 -15.87 2.64
N ALA A 40 -17.02 -16.63 1.73
CA ALA A 40 -17.67 -16.04 0.56
C ALA A 40 -18.88 -15.14 0.89
N ASP A 41 -19.53 -15.39 2.02
CA ASP A 41 -20.62 -14.57 2.54
C ASP A 41 -20.09 -13.30 3.20
N ALA A 42 -19.01 -13.40 3.97
CA ALA A 42 -18.33 -12.25 4.55
C ALA A 42 -17.77 -11.32 3.46
N ALA A 43 -17.16 -11.88 2.41
CA ALA A 43 -16.63 -11.12 1.28
C ALA A 43 -17.73 -10.38 0.48
N ARG A 44 -18.99 -10.82 0.58
CA ARG A 44 -20.13 -10.16 -0.09
C ARG A 44 -20.71 -9.02 0.75
N ALA A 45 -20.73 -9.20 2.07
CA ALA A 45 -21.29 -8.22 3.01
C ALA A 45 -20.26 -7.15 3.43
N ALA A 46 -18.97 -7.37 3.15
CA ALA A 46 -17.91 -6.44 3.50
C ALA A 46 -18.10 -5.09 2.79
N ASP A 47 -18.15 -4.02 3.59
CA ASP A 47 -18.01 -2.66 3.09
C ASP A 47 -16.53 -2.37 2.82
N THR A 48 -16.18 -2.18 1.55
CA THR A 48 -14.81 -1.87 1.11
C THR A 48 -14.62 -0.38 0.81
N ALA A 49 -15.63 0.45 1.06
CA ALA A 49 -15.52 1.89 0.90
C ALA A 49 -14.42 2.46 1.81
N GLY A 50 -13.57 3.31 1.25
CA GLY A 50 -12.48 3.95 2.01
C GLY A 50 -11.26 3.07 2.30
N LEU A 51 -11.26 1.78 1.93
CA LEU A 51 -10.07 0.94 2.04
C LEU A 51 -9.02 1.37 1.02
N THR A 52 -7.96 2.00 1.50
CA THR A 52 -6.77 2.32 0.71
C THR A 52 -5.68 1.29 0.94
N ARG A 53 -4.98 0.90 -0.12
CA ARG A 53 -3.80 0.02 0.00
C ARG A 53 -2.75 0.67 0.89
N GLN A 54 -2.27 -0.07 1.88
CA GLN A 54 -1.13 0.35 2.71
C GLN A 54 0.08 0.65 1.84
N GLN A 55 0.72 1.80 2.08
CA GLN A 55 1.94 2.23 1.40
C GLN A 55 3.15 1.90 2.29
N PRO A 56 4.26 1.38 1.72
CA PRO A 56 5.51 1.22 2.46
C PRO A 56 5.91 2.53 3.14
N GLY A 57 6.23 2.49 4.44
CA GLY A 57 6.64 3.66 5.23
C GLY A 57 5.51 4.44 5.93
N ALA A 58 4.24 4.23 5.56
CA ALA A 58 3.09 4.82 6.28
C ALA A 58 2.68 4.03 7.52
N MET A 59 3.21 2.81 7.68
CA MET A 59 2.84 1.85 8.73
C MET A 59 3.51 2.14 10.09
N GLY A 60 4.27 3.24 10.24
CA GLY A 60 4.95 3.63 11.48
C GLY A 60 6.05 2.68 11.97
N LEU A 61 6.23 1.54 11.31
CA LEU A 61 7.23 0.52 11.60
C LEU A 61 8.49 0.80 10.77
N GLY A 62 9.45 1.55 11.34
CA GLY A 62 10.82 1.64 10.82
C GLY A 62 11.33 3.01 10.35
N THR A 63 10.55 4.10 10.46
CA THR A 63 11.02 5.46 10.09
C THR A 63 11.35 6.36 11.28
N SER A 64 11.23 5.87 12.51
CA SER A 64 11.65 6.56 13.74
C SER A 64 13.18 6.59 13.88
N ARG A 65 13.90 7.19 12.93
CA ARG A 65 15.25 7.66 13.23
C ARG A 65 15.09 8.87 14.14
N GLN A 66 15.41 8.71 15.42
CA GLN A 66 15.51 9.83 16.35
C GLN A 66 16.53 10.82 15.75
N ARG A 67 16.06 11.98 15.30
CA ARG A 67 16.95 13.10 15.00
C ARG A 67 17.34 13.71 16.33
N VAL A 68 18.62 13.61 16.69
CA VAL A 68 19.18 14.39 17.79
C VAL A 68 19.25 15.84 17.31
N GLU A 69 18.48 16.72 17.95
CA GLU A 69 18.61 18.15 17.71
C GLU A 69 19.97 18.62 18.25
N PRO A 70 20.81 19.28 17.42
CA PRO A 70 22.07 19.81 17.88
C PRO A 70 21.82 20.93 18.92
N PRO A 71 22.71 21.11 19.90
CA PRO A 71 22.56 22.16 20.90
C PRO A 71 22.55 23.55 20.25
N ALA A 72 21.89 24.51 20.90
CA ALA A 72 21.77 25.87 20.40
C ALA A 72 23.17 26.49 20.13
N GLY A 73 23.38 26.98 18.91
CA GLY A 73 24.65 27.58 18.49
C GLY A 73 25.69 26.60 17.91
N TRP A 74 25.37 25.30 17.83
CA TRP A 74 26.26 24.33 17.20
C TRP A 74 26.40 24.59 15.69
N LYS A 75 27.64 24.73 15.21
CA LYS A 75 27.97 24.81 13.79
C LYS A 75 28.69 23.52 13.38
N PRO A 76 28.21 22.81 12.35
CA PRO A 76 28.91 21.63 11.84
C PRO A 76 30.32 22.01 11.34
N PRO A 77 31.31 21.11 11.48
CA PRO A 77 32.62 21.33 10.89
C PRO A 77 32.50 21.41 9.36
N PRO A 78 33.41 22.14 8.69
CA PRO A 78 33.44 22.18 7.23
C PRO A 78 33.63 20.77 6.67
N LYS A 79 33.02 20.51 5.52
CA LYS A 79 33.18 19.23 4.82
C LYS A 79 34.67 19.01 4.54
N PRO A 80 35.23 17.83 4.86
CA PRO A 80 36.62 17.54 4.51
C PRO A 80 36.81 17.59 3.00
N ASP A 81 38.00 18.03 2.57
CA ASP A 81 38.37 18.07 1.16
C ASP A 81 38.29 16.64 0.57
N PRO A 82 37.63 16.44 -0.59
CA PRO A 82 37.55 15.13 -1.24
C PRO A 82 38.92 14.49 -1.54
N MET A 83 40.01 15.27 -1.55
CA MET A 83 41.39 14.82 -1.76
C MET A 83 42.19 14.63 -0.45
N VAL A 84 41.56 14.60 0.72
CA VAL A 84 42.27 14.27 1.98
C VAL A 84 42.79 12.83 1.95
N THR A 85 44.09 12.67 1.75
CA THR A 85 44.80 11.43 2.06
C THR A 85 44.89 11.26 3.57
N ARG A 86 44.34 10.15 4.09
CA ARG A 86 44.56 9.75 5.49
C ARG A 86 46.08 9.62 5.73
N LYS A 87 46.69 10.51 6.52
CA LYS A 87 47.94 10.16 7.21
C LYS A 87 47.58 9.07 8.22
N ARG A 88 48.15 7.89 8.02
CA ARG A 88 48.19 6.84 9.05
C ARG A 88 49.03 7.31 10.23
#